data_AF-A0ABD3SC98-F1
#
_entry.id   AF-A0ABD3SC98-F1
#
_cell.length_a   1.000
_cell.length_b   1.000
_cell.length_c   1.000
_cell.angle_alpha   90.00
_cell.angle_beta   90.00
_cell.angle_gamma   90.00
#
_symmetry.space_group_name_H-M   'P 1'
#
loop_
_entity.id
_entity.type
_entity.pdbx_description
1 polymer ?
#
loop_
_entity_poly.entity_id
_entity_poly.type
_entity_poly.pdbx_seq_one_letter_code
_entity_poly.pdbx_strand_id
1 'polypeptide(L)'
;MPIFRFDLLDLPGTADRVRLPHPEIIEASKVGHVLLIDDGKVKLQVVETGPGYLDCVVVVPGKIKDKKGVNTPDSILQISCLTKKDREDLNYMLGIGVDCVALSFVQRPEDIVEIKRLIMEYNPTNAFPPHVMAKIEKPSCFVGDSLEKIVQLSDGIMVARGDLGVECAPEDVPILQKTIIDKCRKQGKPVVVATQMLESMIDNPTPTRAEASDAATAIYDGADAIMLSAESAAGMYPEEAVLMQQRIINRVEGDPHYSLYLTSNRPKITDGTSASAIILAARQIATNVNAKCIASFTVGGNTARLASMKRPEQPILAISPLIETCRHLAMSWGVYPEYCAEGVLDTDNFRSMLALRPPRLELPCPAPTQSPPDPPACRPKRTTNPPSPFPVGRADRLFRFASLLRESWGSGSLESPGRGTRRRGGIDIWHSVNIHTGQRRGMTKKEKG
;
A
#
# COMPACT_ATOMS: atom_id res chain seq x y z
N MET A 1 25.59 -5.81 35.91
CA MET A 1 24.65 -4.82 35.34
C MET A 1 23.35 -4.92 36.14
N PRO A 2 22.60 -3.81 36.34
CA PRO A 2 21.32 -3.89 37.03
C PRO A 2 20.38 -4.84 36.29
N ILE A 3 19.73 -5.72 37.05
CA ILE A 3 18.73 -6.65 36.54
C ILE A 3 17.36 -5.99 36.65
N PHE A 4 16.60 -6.06 35.56
CA PHE A 4 15.22 -5.60 35.48
C PHE A 4 14.32 -6.80 35.18
N ARG A 5 13.30 -7.01 36.01
CA ARG A 5 12.40 -8.18 35.92
C ARG A 5 11.09 -7.85 35.21
N PHE A 6 10.72 -8.68 34.24
CA PHE A 6 9.34 -8.80 33.79
C PHE A 6 8.69 -10.01 34.46
N ASP A 7 7.47 -9.87 34.95
CA ASP A 7 6.73 -10.97 35.56
C ASP A 7 5.22 -10.91 35.28
N LEU A 8 4.51 -11.99 35.61
CA LEU A 8 3.04 -12.06 35.49
C LEU A 8 2.29 -11.53 36.72
N LEU A 9 3.00 -11.10 37.77
CA LEU A 9 2.40 -10.76 39.05
C LEU A 9 1.63 -9.43 38.94
N ASP A 10 0.37 -9.44 39.38
CA ASP A 10 -0.48 -8.25 39.40
C ASP A 10 -0.14 -7.32 40.57
N LEU A 11 1.06 -6.73 40.50
CA LEU A 11 1.62 -5.84 41.50
C LEU A 11 2.17 -4.58 40.81
N PRO A 12 2.06 -3.38 41.42
CA PRO A 12 2.61 -2.15 40.87
C PRO A 12 4.09 -2.27 40.48
N GLY A 13 4.44 -1.72 39.31
CA GLY A 13 5.84 -1.72 38.85
C GLY A 13 6.74 -0.85 39.73
N THR A 14 8.02 -1.20 39.79
CA THR A 14 9.09 -0.46 40.48
C THR A 14 10.21 -0.13 39.49
N ALA A 15 11.31 0.45 39.99
CA ALA A 15 12.51 0.67 39.18
C ALA A 15 13.20 -0.63 38.72
N ASP A 16 12.91 -1.75 39.39
CA ASP A 16 13.60 -3.04 39.18
C ASP A 16 12.66 -4.11 38.61
N ARG A 17 11.33 -3.90 38.61
CA ARG A 17 10.37 -4.85 38.04
C ARG A 17 9.14 -4.20 37.43
N VAL A 18 8.52 -4.85 36.45
CA VAL A 18 7.18 -4.49 35.96
C VAL A 18 6.41 -5.73 35.53
N ARG A 19 5.07 -5.68 35.65
CA ARG A 19 4.20 -6.71 35.11
C ARG A 19 4.22 -6.66 33.57
N LEU A 20 4.51 -7.78 32.94
CA LEU A 20 4.30 -8.01 31.52
C LEU A 20 3.11 -8.97 31.37
N PRO A 21 1.88 -8.50 31.08
CA PRO A 21 0.68 -9.33 31.09
C PRO A 21 0.54 -10.21 29.82
N HIS A 22 1.67 -10.73 29.34
CA HIS A 22 1.82 -11.51 28.11
C HIS A 22 2.62 -12.78 28.42
N PRO A 23 1.99 -13.82 28.99
CA PRO A 23 2.66 -15.09 29.27
C PRO A 23 3.33 -15.67 28.03
N GLU A 24 2.74 -15.48 26.85
CA GLU A 24 3.28 -15.92 25.57
C GLU A 24 4.66 -15.32 25.24
N ILE A 25 4.94 -14.08 25.67
CA ILE A 25 6.25 -13.45 25.49
C ILE A 25 7.28 -14.09 26.44
N ILE A 26 6.88 -14.34 27.69
CA ILE A 26 7.75 -14.96 28.70
C ILE A 26 8.09 -16.39 28.29
N GLU A 27 7.09 -17.17 27.84
CA GLU A 27 7.25 -18.56 27.41
C GLU A 27 8.08 -18.69 26.13
N ALA A 28 7.99 -17.73 25.20
CA ALA A 28 8.76 -17.76 23.96
C ALA A 28 10.21 -17.24 24.10
N SER A 29 10.52 -16.53 25.17
CA SER A 29 11.82 -15.90 25.39
C SER A 29 12.88 -16.91 25.85
N LYS A 30 14.11 -16.73 25.40
CA LYS A 30 15.28 -17.51 25.83
C LYS A 30 16.40 -16.60 26.29
N VAL A 31 17.31 -17.12 27.10
CA VAL A 31 18.55 -16.41 27.45
C VAL A 31 19.25 -15.94 26.18
N GLY A 32 19.61 -14.65 26.15
CA GLY A 32 20.20 -13.96 25.01
C GLY A 32 19.19 -13.19 24.14
N HIS A 33 17.89 -13.50 24.20
CA HIS A 33 16.86 -12.79 23.41
C HIS A 33 16.75 -11.32 23.82
N VAL A 34 16.44 -10.48 22.85
CA VAL A 34 16.22 -9.04 23.03
C VAL A 34 14.74 -8.74 23.24
N LEU A 35 14.47 -7.85 24.21
CA LEU A 35 13.18 -7.18 24.38
C LEU A 35 13.35 -5.69 24.12
N LEU A 36 12.48 -5.14 23.27
CA LEU A 36 12.46 -3.72 22.92
C LEU A 36 11.19 -3.08 23.46
N ILE A 37 11.29 -1.89 24.05
CA ILE A 37 10.15 -1.19 24.65
C ILE A 37 10.03 0.22 24.08
N ASP A 38 8.78 0.64 23.85
CA ASP A 38 8.44 1.96 23.29
C ASP A 38 9.15 2.20 21.96
N ASP A 39 8.93 1.30 21.01
CA ASP A 39 9.47 1.35 19.64
C ASP A 39 11.01 1.32 19.63
N GLY A 40 11.60 0.48 20.49
CA GLY A 40 13.05 0.28 20.57
C GLY A 40 13.83 1.30 21.39
N LYS A 41 13.18 2.31 21.99
CA LYS A 41 13.85 3.33 22.82
C LYS A 41 14.52 2.77 24.07
N VAL A 42 14.00 1.66 24.60
CA VAL A 42 14.64 0.90 25.67
C VAL A 42 14.91 -0.51 25.15
N LYS A 43 16.13 -0.98 25.35
CA LYS A 43 16.56 -2.32 24.93
C LYS A 43 17.02 -3.10 26.14
N LEU A 44 16.46 -4.29 26.31
CA LEU A 44 16.85 -5.24 27.34
C LEU A 44 17.27 -6.57 26.68
N GLN A 45 18.15 -7.30 27.36
CA GLN A 45 18.55 -8.64 26.95
C GLN A 45 18.26 -9.62 28.08
N VAL A 46 17.56 -10.71 27.76
CA VAL A 46 17.21 -11.76 28.71
C VAL A 46 18.48 -12.47 29.17
N VAL A 47 18.68 -12.56 30.49
CA VAL A 47 19.80 -13.29 31.10
C VAL A 47 19.34 -14.49 31.91
N GLU A 48 18.09 -14.49 32.38
CA GLU A 48 17.49 -15.63 33.06
C GLU A 48 15.99 -15.71 32.75
N THR A 49 15.50 -16.94 32.62
CA THR A 49 14.10 -17.27 32.33
C THR A 49 13.58 -18.19 33.40
N GLY A 50 12.38 -17.95 33.90
CA GLY A 50 11.72 -18.89 34.81
C GLY A 50 10.20 -18.87 34.69
N PRO A 51 9.49 -19.68 35.49
CA PRO A 51 8.04 -19.77 35.41
C PRO A 51 7.38 -18.41 35.67
N GLY A 52 6.83 -17.80 34.63
CA GLY A 52 6.13 -16.53 34.69
C GLY A 52 7.01 -15.29 34.92
N TYR A 53 8.33 -15.37 34.69
CA TYR A 53 9.22 -14.21 34.73
C TYR A 53 10.40 -14.27 33.76
N LEU A 54 10.94 -13.09 33.43
CA LEU A 54 12.19 -12.88 32.71
C LEU A 54 13.05 -11.88 33.47
N ASP A 55 14.29 -12.24 33.73
CA ASP A 55 15.29 -11.31 34.23
C ASP A 55 16.16 -10.84 33.08
N CYS A 56 16.26 -9.52 32.93
CA CYS A 56 16.94 -8.90 31.82
C CYS A 56 17.99 -7.91 32.28
N VAL A 57 19.08 -7.80 31.53
CA VAL A 57 20.01 -6.67 31.66
C VAL A 57 19.55 -5.53 30.75
N VAL A 58 19.61 -4.30 31.26
CA VAL A 58 19.31 -3.10 30.48
C VAL A 58 20.51 -2.79 29.58
N VAL A 59 20.33 -2.91 28.26
CA VAL A 59 21.37 -2.64 27.24
C VAL A 59 21.31 -1.17 26.81
N VAL A 60 20.11 -0.66 26.56
CA VAL A 60 19.86 0.76 26.28
C VAL A 60 18.89 1.28 27.32
N PRO A 61 19.32 2.17 28.23
CA PRO A 61 18.46 2.69 29.28
C PRO A 61 17.47 3.72 28.73
N GLY A 62 16.30 3.79 29.34
CA GLY A 62 15.33 4.84 29.04
C GLY A 62 14.11 4.78 29.94
N LYS A 63 13.21 5.75 29.77
CA LYS A 63 12.02 5.88 30.61
C LYS A 63 10.88 5.01 30.07
N ILE A 64 10.47 4.02 30.86
CA ILE A 64 9.27 3.23 30.60
C ILE A 64 8.05 3.99 31.16
N LYS A 65 6.94 3.95 30.43
CA LYS A 65 5.64 4.47 30.85
C LYS A 65 4.61 3.34 30.81
N ASP A 66 3.45 3.57 31.40
CA ASP A 66 2.37 2.59 31.40
C ASP A 66 1.90 2.25 29.98
N LYS A 67 1.54 0.98 29.78
CA LYS A 67 0.93 0.46 28.54
C LYS A 67 1.79 0.70 27.29
N LYS A 68 3.12 0.73 27.44
CA LYS A 68 4.06 0.76 26.32
C LYS A 68 4.16 -0.63 25.67
N GLY A 69 4.28 -0.64 24.35
CA GLY A 69 4.46 -1.87 23.57
C GLY A 69 5.80 -2.52 23.87
N VAL A 70 5.81 -3.85 23.71
CA VAL A 70 7.01 -4.68 23.79
C VAL A 70 7.17 -5.43 22.48
N ASN A 71 8.33 -5.30 21.86
CA ASN A 71 8.71 -6.00 20.64
C ASN A 71 9.73 -7.09 20.97
N THR A 72 9.61 -8.23 20.30
CA THR A 72 10.35 -9.47 20.59
C THR A 72 11.01 -9.99 19.31
N PRO A 73 12.04 -9.31 18.78
CA PRO A 73 12.59 -9.59 17.45
C PRO A 73 13.14 -11.02 17.30
N ASP A 74 13.67 -11.59 18.39
CA ASP A 74 14.27 -12.93 18.40
C ASP A 74 13.25 -14.06 18.67
N SER A 75 11.98 -13.73 18.93
CA SER A 75 10.98 -14.71 19.38
C SER A 75 9.81 -14.80 18.41
N ILE A 76 9.50 -16.02 17.98
CA ILE A 76 8.25 -16.32 17.27
C ILE A 76 7.21 -16.71 18.30
N LEU A 77 6.18 -15.87 18.48
CA LEU A 77 5.14 -16.12 19.45
C LEU A 77 4.18 -17.19 18.93
N GLN A 78 3.90 -18.22 19.74
CA GLN A 78 2.97 -19.31 19.41
C GLN A 78 1.50 -18.92 19.62
N ILE A 79 1.14 -17.74 19.15
CA ILE A 79 -0.22 -17.21 19.16
C ILE A 79 -0.62 -16.84 17.74
N SER A 80 -1.92 -16.86 17.47
CA SER A 80 -2.46 -16.24 16.27
C SER A 80 -2.09 -14.76 16.26
N CYS A 81 -1.67 -14.24 15.10
CA CYS A 81 -1.52 -12.81 14.89
C CYS A 81 -2.86 -12.04 14.96
N LEU A 82 -4.00 -12.75 14.95
CA LEU A 82 -5.34 -12.17 15.09
C LEU A 82 -5.84 -12.25 16.53
N THR A 83 -5.95 -11.10 17.18
CA THR A 83 -6.58 -10.97 18.49
C THR A 83 -8.10 -11.17 18.39
N LYS A 84 -8.77 -11.32 19.54
CA LYS A 84 -10.24 -11.35 19.59
C LYS A 84 -10.85 -10.10 18.94
N LYS A 85 -10.25 -8.93 19.18
CA LYS A 85 -10.67 -7.67 18.59
C LYS A 85 -10.51 -7.69 17.07
N ASP A 86 -9.40 -8.19 16.55
CA ASP A 86 -9.16 -8.24 15.10
C ASP A 86 -10.17 -9.15 14.39
N ARG A 87 -10.61 -10.24 15.04
CA ARG A 87 -11.67 -11.13 14.50
C ARG A 87 -13.03 -10.43 14.46
N GLU A 88 -13.37 -9.67 15.50
CA GLU A 88 -14.59 -8.86 15.54
C GLU A 88 -14.57 -7.77 14.45
N ASP A 89 -13.45 -7.05 14.32
CA ASP A 89 -13.25 -6.06 13.27
C ASP A 89 -13.35 -6.71 11.89
N LEU A 90 -12.68 -7.86 11.67
CA LEU A 90 -12.69 -8.58 10.39
C LEU A 90 -14.13 -8.92 9.98
N ASN A 91 -14.90 -9.53 10.89
CA ASN A 91 -16.29 -9.87 10.61
C ASN A 91 -17.13 -8.63 10.26
N TYR A 92 -16.94 -7.53 10.98
CA TYR A 92 -17.61 -6.26 10.70
C TYR A 92 -17.23 -5.70 9.31
N MET A 93 -15.95 -5.67 8.98
CA MET A 93 -15.43 -5.15 7.70
C MET A 93 -15.88 -5.98 6.50
N LEU A 94 -15.98 -7.30 6.66
CA LEU A 94 -16.53 -8.18 5.62
C LEU A 94 -18.00 -7.86 5.33
N GLY A 95 -18.77 -7.45 6.34
CA GLY A 95 -20.14 -6.96 6.16
C GLY A 95 -20.24 -5.62 5.41
N ILE A 96 -19.17 -4.81 5.42
CA ILE A 96 -19.10 -3.56 4.65
C ILE A 96 -18.76 -3.82 3.18
N GLY A 97 -18.04 -4.91 2.87
CA GLY A 97 -17.57 -5.21 1.53
C GLY A 97 -16.26 -4.50 1.17
N VAL A 98 -15.28 -4.55 2.07
CA VAL A 98 -13.90 -4.09 1.80
C VAL A 98 -13.27 -4.90 0.67
N ASP A 99 -12.36 -4.28 -0.10
CA ASP A 99 -11.69 -4.94 -1.24
C ASP A 99 -10.35 -5.59 -0.83
N CYS A 100 -9.74 -5.12 0.26
CA CYS A 100 -8.49 -5.65 0.76
C CYS A 100 -8.41 -5.57 2.29
N VAL A 101 -7.84 -6.61 2.89
CA VAL A 101 -7.55 -6.74 4.32
C VAL A 101 -6.05 -6.88 4.47
N ALA A 102 -5.41 -5.93 5.15
CA ALA A 102 -3.98 -6.03 5.48
C ALA A 102 -3.77 -6.62 6.87
N LEU A 103 -3.03 -7.72 6.96
CA LEU A 103 -2.72 -8.41 8.20
C LEU A 103 -1.38 -7.92 8.76
N SER A 104 -1.41 -7.32 9.96
CA SER A 104 -0.23 -6.87 10.70
C SER A 104 0.49 -8.01 11.40
N PHE A 105 1.78 -7.82 11.68
CA PHE A 105 2.66 -8.71 12.44
C PHE A 105 2.64 -10.15 11.96
N VAL A 106 2.56 -10.35 10.64
CA VAL A 106 2.71 -11.68 10.04
C VAL A 106 4.07 -12.22 10.43
N GLN A 107 4.08 -13.43 11.01
CA GLN A 107 5.30 -14.10 11.43
C GLN A 107 5.62 -15.29 10.55
N ARG A 108 4.59 -15.97 10.03
CA ARG A 108 4.71 -17.26 9.35
C ARG A 108 3.69 -17.42 8.22
N PRO A 109 3.90 -18.33 7.26
CA PRO A 109 2.93 -18.62 6.19
C PRO A 109 1.53 -19.01 6.70
N GLU A 110 1.47 -19.68 7.85
CA GLU A 110 0.22 -20.17 8.44
C GLU A 110 -0.71 -19.03 8.86
N ASP A 111 -0.18 -17.86 9.19
CA ASP A 111 -0.96 -16.65 9.52
C ASP A 111 -1.85 -16.24 8.34
N ILE A 112 -1.33 -16.34 7.11
CA ILE A 112 -2.06 -16.02 5.88
C ILE A 112 -3.14 -17.05 5.59
N VAL A 113 -2.85 -18.32 5.87
CA VAL A 113 -3.83 -19.41 5.74
C VAL A 113 -4.96 -19.21 6.74
N GLU A 114 -4.64 -18.84 7.98
CA GLU A 114 -5.62 -18.61 9.03
C GLU A 114 -6.60 -17.49 8.66
N ILE A 115 -6.12 -16.32 8.24
CA ILE A 115 -7.00 -15.20 7.89
C ILE A 115 -7.86 -15.52 6.66
N LYS A 116 -7.32 -16.20 5.65
CA LYS A 116 -8.09 -16.61 4.46
C LYS A 116 -9.22 -17.58 4.84
N ARG A 117 -8.95 -18.53 5.74
CA ARG A 117 -9.98 -19.43 6.28
C ARG A 117 -11.07 -18.65 7.01
N LEU A 118 -10.70 -17.70 7.87
CA LEU A 118 -11.67 -16.89 8.61
C LEU A 118 -12.55 -16.02 7.69
N ILE A 119 -11.97 -15.44 6.64
CA ILE A 119 -12.72 -14.69 5.62
C ILE A 119 -13.79 -15.58 4.98
N MET A 120 -13.44 -16.81 4.61
CA MET A 120 -14.38 -17.78 4.04
C MET A 120 -15.45 -18.23 5.06
N GLU A 121 -15.08 -18.40 6.33
CA GLU A 121 -16.02 -18.80 7.39
C GLU A 121 -17.03 -17.70 7.73
N TYR A 122 -16.59 -16.44 7.80
CA TYR A 122 -17.46 -15.31 8.10
C TYR A 122 -18.31 -14.88 6.91
N ASN A 123 -17.88 -15.17 5.68
CA ASN A 123 -18.61 -14.79 4.47
C ASN A 123 -18.63 -15.91 3.40
N PRO A 124 -19.25 -17.06 3.69
CA PRO A 124 -19.15 -18.27 2.86
C PRO A 124 -19.83 -18.15 1.49
N THR A 125 -20.73 -17.19 1.32
CA THR A 125 -21.46 -16.95 0.07
C THR A 125 -20.81 -15.90 -0.82
N ASN A 126 -19.74 -15.24 -0.37
CA ASN A 126 -19.09 -14.20 -1.14
C ASN A 126 -18.24 -14.79 -2.27
N ALA A 127 -18.69 -14.55 -3.51
CA ALA A 127 -17.96 -14.95 -4.72
C ALA A 127 -16.65 -14.17 -4.92
N PHE A 128 -16.51 -12.99 -4.29
CA PHE A 128 -15.37 -12.10 -4.40
C PHE A 128 -14.84 -11.72 -3.00
N PRO A 129 -14.09 -12.63 -2.35
CA PRO A 129 -13.47 -12.31 -1.07
C PRO A 129 -12.44 -11.17 -1.24
N PRO A 130 -12.24 -10.33 -0.22
CA PRO A 130 -11.19 -9.32 -0.26
C PRO A 130 -9.81 -9.95 -0.45
N HIS A 131 -8.93 -9.22 -1.12
CA HIS A 131 -7.51 -9.57 -1.17
C HIS A 131 -6.88 -9.53 0.23
N VAL A 132 -6.04 -10.51 0.54
CA VAL A 132 -5.24 -10.50 1.78
C VAL A 132 -3.85 -9.95 1.49
N MET A 133 -3.50 -8.84 2.16
CA MET A 133 -2.18 -8.23 2.09
C MET A 133 -1.39 -8.54 3.36
N ALA A 134 -0.23 -9.18 3.24
CA ALA A 134 0.63 -9.41 4.41
C ALA A 134 1.51 -8.19 4.67
N LYS A 135 1.51 -7.68 5.91
CA LYS A 135 2.46 -6.65 6.34
C LYS A 135 3.72 -7.32 6.87
N ILE A 136 4.84 -7.09 6.20
CA ILE A 136 6.14 -7.64 6.57
C ILE A 136 6.81 -6.69 7.56
N GLU A 137 6.70 -7.05 8.84
CA GLU A 137 7.11 -6.25 10.00
C GLU A 137 8.07 -7.01 10.92
N LYS A 138 8.17 -8.34 10.74
CA LYS A 138 8.89 -9.23 11.65
C LYS A 138 10.13 -9.85 11.00
N PRO A 139 11.27 -9.94 11.72
CA PRO A 139 12.46 -10.66 11.26
C PRO A 139 12.18 -12.13 10.91
N SER A 140 11.20 -12.75 11.58
CA SER A 140 10.81 -14.15 11.35
C SER A 140 10.36 -14.42 9.92
N CYS A 141 9.85 -13.41 9.19
CA CYS A 141 9.49 -13.54 7.78
C CYS A 141 10.68 -13.92 6.91
N PHE A 142 11.92 -13.63 7.33
CA PHE A 142 13.14 -13.87 6.55
C PHE A 142 13.86 -15.16 6.94
N VAL A 143 13.29 -15.97 7.83
CA VAL A 143 13.85 -17.26 8.23
C VAL A 143 13.51 -18.32 7.19
N GLY A 144 14.54 -18.97 6.63
CA GLY A 144 14.37 -20.05 5.66
C GLY A 144 13.68 -19.56 4.38
N ASP A 145 12.60 -20.23 3.98
CA ASP A 145 11.77 -19.90 2.82
C ASP A 145 10.42 -19.25 3.19
N SER A 146 10.35 -18.64 4.38
CA SER A 146 9.10 -18.08 4.91
C SER A 146 8.58 -16.94 4.05
N LEU A 147 9.44 -16.00 3.63
CA LEU A 147 9.06 -14.86 2.80
C LEU A 147 8.47 -15.33 1.46
N GLU A 148 9.12 -16.28 0.80
CA GLU A 148 8.66 -16.92 -0.44
C GLU A 148 7.21 -17.40 -0.32
N LYS A 149 6.92 -18.15 0.74
CA LYS A 149 5.63 -18.78 1.01
C LYS A 149 4.58 -17.75 1.42
N ILE A 150 4.93 -16.76 2.24
CA ILE A 150 4.04 -15.66 2.60
C ILE A 150 3.61 -14.90 1.33
N VAL A 151 4.56 -14.56 0.46
CA VAL A 151 4.28 -13.91 -0.83
C VAL A 151 3.38 -14.78 -1.71
N GLN A 152 3.64 -16.08 -1.78
CA GLN A 152 2.85 -17.01 -2.58
C GLN A 152 1.38 -17.07 -2.11
N LEU A 153 1.17 -17.16 -0.80
CA LEU A 153 -0.14 -17.29 -0.17
C LEU A 153 -0.92 -15.98 -0.13
N SER A 154 -0.25 -14.83 -0.11
CA SER A 154 -0.87 -13.50 -0.05
C SER A 154 -1.32 -13.01 -1.43
N ASP A 155 -2.28 -12.09 -1.46
CA ASP A 155 -2.74 -11.44 -2.70
C ASP A 155 -1.99 -10.13 -2.98
N GLY A 156 -1.30 -9.60 -1.96
CA GLY A 156 -0.34 -8.51 -2.04
C GLY A 156 0.54 -8.47 -0.80
N ILE A 157 1.56 -7.63 -0.80
CA ILE A 157 2.48 -7.47 0.33
C ILE A 157 2.64 -5.98 0.65
N MET A 158 2.78 -5.67 1.93
CA MET A 158 3.18 -4.35 2.41
C MET A 158 4.54 -4.45 3.11
N VAL A 159 5.50 -3.64 2.67
CA VAL A 159 6.75 -3.39 3.40
C VAL A 159 6.46 -2.32 4.45
N ALA A 160 6.24 -2.72 5.70
CA ALA A 160 5.86 -1.82 6.78
C ALA A 160 7.12 -1.43 7.59
N ARG A 161 7.77 -0.37 7.11
CA ARG A 161 9.15 0.00 7.50
C ARG A 161 9.27 0.55 8.91
N GLY A 162 8.22 1.17 9.45
CA GLY A 162 8.17 1.66 10.82
C GLY A 162 8.38 0.52 11.81
N ASP A 163 7.49 -0.47 11.82
CA ASP A 163 7.61 -1.64 12.69
C ASP A 163 8.83 -2.50 12.33
N LEU A 164 9.11 -2.68 11.03
CA LEU A 164 10.29 -3.45 10.60
C LEU A 164 11.60 -2.79 11.07
N GLY A 165 11.69 -1.46 11.11
CA GLY A 165 12.86 -0.72 11.60
C GLY A 165 12.98 -0.66 13.12
N VAL A 166 11.91 -1.01 13.85
CA VAL A 166 11.98 -1.29 15.29
C VAL A 166 12.48 -2.71 15.52
N GLU A 167 11.99 -3.68 14.76
CA GLU A 167 12.28 -5.11 14.99
C GLU A 167 13.61 -5.58 14.34
N CYS A 168 14.08 -4.91 13.29
CA CYS A 168 15.37 -5.17 12.65
C CYS A 168 16.35 -4.02 12.92
N ALA A 169 17.64 -4.23 12.62
CA ALA A 169 18.58 -3.13 12.60
C ALA A 169 18.19 -2.13 11.48
N PRO A 170 18.21 -0.81 11.74
CA PRO A 170 17.76 0.18 10.77
C PRO A 170 18.56 0.17 9.47
N GLU A 171 19.84 -0.19 9.52
CA GLU A 171 20.71 -0.38 8.35
C GLU A 171 20.31 -1.56 7.46
N ASP A 172 19.59 -2.56 8.00
CA ASP A 172 19.13 -3.73 7.25
C ASP A 172 17.82 -3.44 6.49
N VAL A 173 16.99 -2.52 6.98
CA VAL A 173 15.65 -2.23 6.41
C VAL A 173 15.70 -1.93 4.91
N PRO A 174 16.62 -1.10 4.37
CA PRO A 174 16.71 -0.86 2.93
C PRO A 174 17.02 -2.14 2.12
N ILE A 175 17.81 -3.06 2.68
CA ILE A 175 18.17 -4.34 2.05
C ILE A 175 16.95 -5.28 2.05
N LEU A 176 16.24 -5.34 3.17
CA LEU A 176 15.03 -6.15 3.32
C LEU A 176 13.91 -5.65 2.40
N GLN A 177 13.71 -4.33 2.27
CA GLN A 177 12.75 -3.73 1.33
C GLN A 177 12.98 -4.24 -0.09
N LYS A 178 14.23 -4.14 -0.61
CA LYS A 178 14.58 -4.64 -1.96
C LYS A 178 14.28 -6.13 -2.09
N THR A 179 14.63 -6.91 -1.07
CA THR A 179 14.40 -8.36 -1.05
C THR A 179 12.91 -8.70 -1.14
N ILE A 180 12.06 -8.01 -0.37
CA ILE A 180 10.60 -8.20 -0.39
C ILE A 180 10.05 -7.82 -1.77
N ILE A 181 10.42 -6.64 -2.30
CA ILE A 181 9.93 -6.15 -3.60
C ILE A 181 10.30 -7.13 -4.71
N ASP A 182 11.55 -7.59 -4.75
CA ASP A 182 12.01 -8.56 -5.74
C ASP A 182 11.24 -9.88 -5.66
N LYS A 183 10.92 -10.36 -4.44
CA LYS A 183 10.16 -11.59 -4.27
C LYS A 183 8.72 -11.44 -4.76
N CYS A 184 8.08 -10.32 -4.45
CA CYS A 184 6.73 -10.00 -4.90
C CYS A 184 6.68 -9.91 -6.43
N ARG A 185 7.59 -9.15 -7.03
CA ARG A 185 7.70 -8.99 -8.49
C ARG A 185 7.94 -10.31 -9.20
N LYS A 186 8.81 -11.19 -8.66
CA LYS A 186 9.05 -12.53 -9.23
C LYS A 186 7.79 -13.39 -9.25
N GLN A 187 6.90 -13.24 -8.28
CA GLN A 187 5.64 -13.98 -8.17
C GLN A 187 4.43 -13.23 -8.76
N GLY A 188 4.63 -12.04 -9.34
CA GLY A 188 3.54 -11.22 -9.89
C GLY A 188 2.56 -10.70 -8.82
N LYS A 189 3.01 -10.58 -7.57
CA LYS A 189 2.21 -10.07 -6.46
C LYS A 189 2.45 -8.56 -6.30
N PRO A 190 1.38 -7.73 -6.17
CA PRO A 190 1.53 -6.31 -5.86
C PRO A 190 2.27 -6.11 -4.54
N VAL A 191 3.18 -5.13 -4.51
CA VAL A 191 3.90 -4.74 -3.30
C VAL A 191 3.77 -3.25 -3.03
N VAL A 192 3.37 -2.92 -1.81
CA VAL A 192 3.23 -1.56 -1.30
C VAL A 192 4.36 -1.25 -0.36
N VAL A 193 5.06 -0.13 -0.52
CA VAL A 193 6.01 0.34 0.49
C VAL A 193 5.34 1.38 1.37
N ALA A 194 5.39 1.18 2.68
CA ALA A 194 4.60 1.91 3.64
C ALA A 194 5.44 2.51 4.78
N THR A 195 4.84 3.52 5.42
CA THR A 195 5.31 4.27 6.60
C THR A 195 6.55 5.14 6.33
N GLN A 196 6.65 6.29 7.01
CA GLN A 196 7.79 7.21 6.94
C GLN A 196 8.17 7.65 5.51
N MET A 197 7.18 7.79 4.63
CA MET A 197 7.44 8.21 3.25
C MET A 197 7.56 9.71 3.15
N LEU A 198 6.67 10.46 3.80
CA LEU A 198 6.69 11.91 3.86
C LEU A 198 6.31 12.38 5.27
N GLU A 199 6.81 11.71 6.32
CA GLU A 199 6.35 11.87 7.71
C GLU A 199 6.36 13.33 8.20
N SER A 200 7.38 14.10 7.85
CA SER A 200 7.46 15.53 8.21
C SER A 200 6.30 16.35 7.66
N MET A 201 5.61 15.88 6.61
CA MET A 201 4.43 16.53 6.04
C MET A 201 3.17 16.41 6.88
N ILE A 202 3.20 15.66 8.00
CA ILE A 202 2.17 15.73 9.03
C ILE A 202 2.06 17.17 9.56
N ASP A 203 3.20 17.81 9.81
CA ASP A 203 3.27 19.14 10.43
C ASP A 203 3.81 20.23 9.49
N ASN A 204 4.32 19.87 8.31
CA ASN A 204 4.94 20.79 7.36
C ASN A 204 4.34 20.67 5.93
N PRO A 205 4.29 21.76 5.15
CA PRO A 205 3.76 21.71 3.79
C PRO A 205 4.69 21.06 2.75
N THR A 206 5.94 20.74 3.14
CA THR A 206 6.95 20.15 2.25
C THR A 206 7.78 19.11 3.01
N PRO A 207 8.19 18.01 2.35
CA PRO A 207 9.00 16.99 2.98
C PRO A 207 10.47 17.42 3.08
N THR A 208 11.24 16.68 3.85
CA THR A 208 12.69 16.73 3.84
C THR A 208 13.26 16.12 2.56
N ARG A 209 14.54 16.42 2.26
CA ARG A 209 15.25 15.79 1.13
C ARG A 209 15.45 14.29 1.33
N ALA A 210 15.59 13.85 2.58
CA ALA A 210 15.75 12.44 2.92
C ALA A 210 14.48 11.65 2.58
N GLU A 211 13.31 12.16 2.99
CA GLU A 211 12.01 11.54 2.68
C GLU A 211 11.73 11.49 1.18
N ALA A 212 12.00 12.58 0.45
CA ALA A 212 11.85 12.57 -1.00
C ALA A 212 12.77 11.54 -1.68
N SER A 213 14.00 11.40 -1.18
CA SER A 213 14.96 10.40 -1.68
C SER A 213 14.52 8.97 -1.34
N ASP A 214 13.95 8.76 -0.16
CA ASP A 214 13.49 7.46 0.31
C ASP A 214 12.25 6.99 -0.47
N ALA A 215 11.25 7.86 -0.64
CA ALA A 215 10.11 7.59 -1.51
C ALA A 215 10.55 7.30 -2.95
N ALA A 216 11.52 8.07 -3.48
CA ALA A 216 12.08 7.81 -4.80
C ALA A 216 12.76 6.44 -4.89
N THR A 217 13.47 6.02 -3.84
CA THR A 217 14.17 4.72 -3.79
C THR A 217 13.18 3.56 -3.84
N ALA A 218 12.08 3.63 -3.09
CA ALA A 218 11.01 2.62 -3.14
C ALA A 218 10.42 2.48 -4.56
N ILE A 219 10.26 3.60 -5.28
CA ILE A 219 9.81 3.59 -6.67
C ILE A 219 10.87 2.96 -7.56
N TYR A 220 12.15 3.34 -7.44
CA TYR A 220 13.26 2.76 -8.20
C TYR A 220 13.37 1.25 -8.01
N ASP A 221 13.21 0.76 -6.79
CA ASP A 221 13.18 -0.68 -6.47
C ASP A 221 12.03 -1.41 -7.18
N GLY A 222 11.02 -0.64 -7.61
CA GLY A 222 9.95 -1.12 -8.45
C GLY A 222 8.73 -1.55 -7.66
N ALA A 223 8.47 -0.90 -6.52
CA ALA A 223 7.21 -1.01 -5.81
C ALA A 223 5.99 -0.77 -6.73
N ASP A 224 4.87 -1.42 -6.44
CA ASP A 224 3.63 -1.17 -7.19
C ASP A 224 2.91 0.08 -6.71
N ALA A 225 2.98 0.34 -5.39
CA ALA A 225 2.49 1.56 -4.78
C ALA A 225 3.38 1.98 -3.60
N ILE A 226 3.28 3.26 -3.25
CA ILE A 226 3.82 3.82 -2.01
C ILE A 226 2.66 4.39 -1.19
N MET A 227 2.70 4.24 0.13
CA MET A 227 1.57 4.55 1.03
C MET A 227 1.89 5.74 1.94
N LEU A 228 0.94 6.67 2.04
CA LEU A 228 0.89 7.66 3.11
C LEU A 228 0.09 7.09 4.28
N SER A 229 0.55 7.37 5.50
CA SER A 229 -0.06 6.89 6.73
C SER A 229 -0.70 8.05 7.48
N ALA A 230 0.01 8.63 8.46
CA ALA A 230 -0.50 9.74 9.25
C ALA A 230 -0.57 11.04 8.44
N GLU A 231 0.25 11.18 7.40
CA GLU A 231 0.32 12.35 6.53
C GLU A 231 -1.06 12.71 5.95
N SER A 232 -1.81 11.72 5.45
CA SER A 232 -3.15 11.91 4.89
C SER A 232 -4.27 11.71 5.90
N ALA A 233 -4.11 10.77 6.85
CA ALA A 233 -5.17 10.40 7.79
C ALA A 233 -5.40 11.41 8.91
N ALA A 234 -4.35 12.10 9.36
CA ALA A 234 -4.41 13.01 10.51
C ALA A 234 -3.48 14.23 10.40
N GLY A 235 -2.75 14.38 9.30
CA GLY A 235 -1.81 15.48 9.07
C GLY A 235 -2.50 16.81 8.79
N MET A 236 -1.73 17.88 8.91
CA MET A 236 -2.14 19.25 8.64
C MET A 236 -2.17 19.57 7.13
N TYR A 237 -1.44 18.80 6.31
CA TYR A 237 -1.29 18.99 4.86
C TYR A 237 -1.59 17.71 4.05
N PRO A 238 -2.78 17.10 4.21
CA PRO A 238 -3.07 15.80 3.62
C PRO A 238 -3.15 15.82 2.08
N GLU A 239 -3.66 16.90 1.49
CA GLU A 239 -3.76 17.04 0.03
C GLU A 239 -2.37 17.27 -0.58
N GLU A 240 -1.57 18.15 0.04
CA GLU A 240 -0.21 18.44 -0.38
C GLU A 240 0.69 17.22 -0.30
N ALA A 241 0.52 16.37 0.73
CA ALA A 241 1.24 15.11 0.86
C ALA A 241 0.96 14.17 -0.33
N VAL A 242 -0.30 13.99 -0.71
CA VAL A 242 -0.70 13.18 -1.88
C VAL A 242 -0.13 13.77 -3.17
N LEU A 243 -0.27 15.08 -3.37
CA LEU A 243 0.26 15.76 -4.56
C LEU A 243 1.80 15.69 -4.62
N MET A 244 2.49 15.77 -3.48
CA MET A 244 3.93 15.62 -3.41
C MET A 244 4.36 14.19 -3.78
N GLN A 245 3.69 13.19 -3.23
CA GLN A 245 3.92 11.79 -3.56
C GLN A 245 3.74 11.55 -5.07
N GLN A 246 2.68 12.09 -5.67
CA GLN A 246 2.44 12.02 -7.12
C GLN A 246 3.56 12.70 -7.93
N ARG A 247 4.05 13.88 -7.50
CA ARG A 247 5.18 14.54 -8.17
C ARG A 247 6.45 13.70 -8.13
N ILE A 248 6.77 13.08 -7.00
CA ILE A 248 7.94 12.20 -6.86
C ILE A 248 7.81 11.00 -7.79
N ILE A 249 6.66 10.31 -7.79
CA ILE A 249 6.37 9.18 -8.70
C ILE A 249 6.59 9.59 -10.16
N ASN A 250 5.94 10.67 -10.60
CA ASN A 250 6.05 11.14 -11.98
C ASN A 250 7.50 11.49 -12.36
N ARG A 251 8.26 12.07 -11.43
CA ARG A 251 9.65 12.48 -11.68
C ARG A 251 10.61 11.31 -11.77
N VAL A 252 10.40 10.26 -10.97
CA VAL A 252 11.19 9.02 -10.98
C VAL A 252 10.82 8.17 -12.19
N GLU A 253 9.53 7.98 -12.49
CA GLU A 253 9.12 7.19 -13.64
C GLU A 253 9.51 7.82 -15.00
N GLY A 254 9.71 9.14 -15.02
CA GLY A 254 10.25 9.87 -16.17
C GLY A 254 11.77 9.82 -16.29
N ASP A 255 12.48 9.26 -15.30
CA ASP A 255 13.94 9.17 -15.30
C ASP A 255 14.43 7.99 -16.17
N PRO A 256 15.37 8.18 -17.11
CA PRO A 256 15.98 7.09 -17.87
C PRO A 256 16.60 5.99 -16.98
N HIS A 257 17.11 6.33 -15.80
CA HIS A 257 17.68 5.37 -14.85
C HIS A 257 16.64 4.39 -14.33
N TYR A 258 15.39 4.83 -14.18
CA TYR A 258 14.27 3.96 -13.76
C TYR A 258 13.98 2.89 -14.81
N SER A 259 13.83 3.29 -16.07
CA SER A 259 13.56 2.39 -17.19
C SER A 259 14.69 1.37 -17.39
N LEU A 260 15.94 1.81 -17.23
CA LEU A 260 17.12 0.94 -17.31
C LEU A 260 17.13 -0.11 -16.18
N TYR A 261 16.90 0.33 -14.94
CA TYR A 261 16.85 -0.57 -13.78
C TYR A 261 15.76 -1.64 -13.95
N LEU A 262 14.54 -1.22 -14.30
CA LEU A 262 13.41 -2.15 -14.45
C LEU A 262 13.58 -3.12 -15.62
N THR A 263 14.26 -2.70 -16.68
CA THR A 263 14.56 -3.58 -17.82
C THR A 263 15.59 -4.64 -17.46
N SER A 264 16.64 -4.25 -16.73
CA SER A 264 17.70 -5.15 -16.25
C SER A 264 17.18 -6.15 -15.21
N ASN A 265 16.33 -5.69 -14.29
CA ASN A 265 15.75 -6.50 -13.21
C ASN A 265 14.33 -7.01 -13.53
N ARG A 266 14.01 -7.18 -14.81
CA ARG A 266 12.69 -7.68 -15.22
C ARG A 266 12.57 -9.16 -14.82
N PRO A 267 11.52 -9.56 -14.07
CA PRO A 267 11.30 -10.96 -13.75
C PRO A 267 11.16 -11.81 -15.01
N LYS A 268 11.82 -12.97 -15.05
CA LYS A 268 11.56 -13.99 -16.07
C LYS A 268 10.20 -14.64 -15.77
N ILE A 269 9.37 -14.84 -16.80
CA ILE A 269 8.22 -15.75 -16.64
C ILE A 269 8.66 -17.11 -17.17
N THR A 270 8.51 -18.14 -16.34
CA THR A 270 8.88 -19.53 -16.63
C THR A 270 7.72 -20.50 -16.39
N ASP A 271 6.49 -19.99 -16.23
CA ASP A 271 5.29 -20.80 -15.97
C ASP A 271 4.81 -21.58 -17.20
N GLY A 272 5.30 -21.22 -18.41
CA GLY A 272 4.92 -21.84 -19.67
C GLY A 272 3.49 -21.57 -20.11
N THR A 273 2.77 -20.62 -19.49
CA THR A 273 1.35 -20.38 -19.80
C THR A 273 1.16 -19.55 -21.06
N SER A 274 0.05 -19.79 -21.77
CA SER A 274 -0.33 -19.02 -22.96
C SER A 274 -0.52 -17.54 -22.65
N ALA A 275 -1.12 -17.22 -21.50
CA ALA A 275 -1.30 -15.85 -21.02
C ALA A 275 0.05 -15.12 -20.91
N SER A 276 1.05 -15.78 -20.31
CA SER A 276 2.40 -15.23 -20.17
C SER A 276 3.10 -15.00 -21.51
N ALA A 277 2.97 -15.94 -22.46
CA ALA A 277 3.52 -15.77 -23.80
C ALA A 277 2.87 -14.58 -24.54
N ILE A 278 1.55 -14.46 -24.46
CA ILE A 278 0.79 -13.36 -25.07
C ILE A 278 1.20 -12.02 -24.48
N ILE A 279 1.35 -11.91 -23.15
CA ILE A 279 1.77 -10.65 -22.50
C ILE A 279 3.18 -10.24 -22.93
N LEU A 280 4.10 -11.18 -23.05
CA LEU A 280 5.45 -10.90 -23.54
C LEU A 280 5.44 -10.38 -24.98
N ALA A 281 4.66 -11.02 -25.86
CA ALA A 281 4.49 -10.59 -27.24
C ALA A 281 3.79 -9.21 -27.32
N ALA A 282 2.71 -9.00 -26.58
CA ALA A 282 1.95 -7.76 -26.55
C ALA A 282 2.82 -6.58 -26.11
N ARG A 283 3.67 -6.76 -25.08
CA ARG A 283 4.63 -5.75 -24.68
C ARG A 283 5.62 -5.42 -25.80
N GLN A 284 6.21 -6.44 -26.44
CA GLN A 284 7.18 -6.22 -27.51
C GLN A 284 6.55 -5.50 -28.71
N ILE A 285 5.35 -5.92 -29.11
CA ILE A 285 4.58 -5.28 -30.18
C ILE A 285 4.30 -3.83 -29.81
N ALA A 286 3.79 -3.57 -28.59
CA ALA A 286 3.45 -2.22 -28.13
C ALA A 286 4.66 -1.27 -28.19
N THR A 287 5.85 -1.73 -27.81
CA THR A 287 7.09 -0.96 -27.97
C THR A 287 7.41 -0.71 -29.45
N ASN A 288 7.42 -1.76 -30.28
CA ASN A 288 7.82 -1.68 -31.69
C ASN A 288 6.91 -0.76 -32.53
N VAL A 289 5.60 -0.80 -32.27
CA VAL A 289 4.61 0.02 -33.00
C VAL A 289 4.36 1.37 -32.34
N ASN A 290 5.09 1.69 -31.26
CA ASN A 290 4.89 2.90 -30.44
C ASN A 290 3.43 3.08 -30.01
N ALA A 291 2.81 1.99 -29.54
CA ALA A 291 1.43 1.97 -29.08
C ALA A 291 1.23 2.96 -27.92
N LYS A 292 0.02 3.53 -27.83
CA LYS A 292 -0.33 4.47 -26.75
C LYS A 292 -0.73 3.78 -25.45
N CYS A 293 -1.25 2.55 -25.53
CA CYS A 293 -1.62 1.74 -24.38
C CYS A 293 -1.59 0.25 -24.75
N ILE A 294 -1.58 -0.61 -23.74
CA ILE A 294 -1.88 -2.04 -23.86
C ILE A 294 -3.27 -2.24 -23.28
N ALA A 295 -4.22 -2.68 -24.09
CA ALA A 295 -5.55 -3.05 -23.60
C ALA A 295 -5.57 -4.54 -23.24
N SER A 296 -6.07 -4.87 -22.06
CA SER A 296 -6.16 -6.23 -21.54
C SER A 296 -7.57 -6.49 -21.03
N PHE A 297 -8.29 -7.40 -21.68
CA PHE A 297 -9.53 -7.93 -21.12
C PHE A 297 -9.20 -8.93 -20.01
N THR A 298 -9.87 -8.81 -18.87
CA THR A 298 -9.63 -9.68 -17.73
C THR A 298 -10.84 -9.83 -16.83
N VAL A 299 -11.19 -11.09 -16.50
CA VAL A 299 -12.29 -11.38 -15.55
C VAL A 299 -11.76 -11.39 -14.12
N GLY A 300 -10.73 -12.19 -13.81
CA GLY A 300 -10.14 -12.28 -12.46
C GLY A 300 -8.88 -11.42 -12.23
N GLY A 301 -8.51 -10.56 -13.19
CA GLY A 301 -7.38 -9.63 -13.09
C GLY A 301 -6.00 -10.22 -13.38
N ASN A 302 -5.86 -11.54 -13.53
CA ASN A 302 -4.54 -12.18 -13.67
C ASN A 302 -3.75 -11.67 -14.89
N THR A 303 -4.41 -11.54 -16.05
CA THR A 303 -3.79 -11.05 -17.28
C THR A 303 -3.24 -9.63 -17.12
N ALA A 304 -3.99 -8.74 -16.46
CA ALA A 304 -3.55 -7.37 -16.19
C ALA A 304 -2.38 -7.33 -15.20
N ARG A 305 -2.38 -8.17 -14.16
CA ARG A 305 -1.26 -8.30 -13.22
C ARG A 305 0.00 -8.84 -13.89
N LEU A 306 -0.11 -9.83 -14.77
CA LEU A 306 1.02 -10.33 -15.56
C LEU A 306 1.59 -9.23 -16.48
N ALA A 307 0.73 -8.41 -17.08
CA ALA A 307 1.16 -7.25 -17.85
C ALA A 307 1.91 -6.24 -16.95
N SER A 308 1.34 -5.91 -15.78
CA SER A 308 1.91 -4.99 -14.81
C SER A 308 3.28 -5.44 -14.29
N MET A 309 3.43 -6.74 -13.99
CA MET A 309 4.68 -7.38 -13.57
C MET A 309 5.83 -7.15 -14.57
N LYS A 310 5.52 -7.02 -15.86
CA LYS A 310 6.53 -6.79 -16.91
C LYS A 310 6.96 -5.34 -17.05
N ARG A 311 6.32 -4.43 -16.32
CA ARG A 311 6.59 -3.00 -16.33
C ARG A 311 6.74 -2.46 -17.76
N PRO A 312 5.70 -2.59 -18.63
CA PRO A 312 5.72 -1.97 -19.95
C PRO A 312 5.87 -0.45 -19.83
N GLU A 313 6.37 0.21 -20.86
CA GLU A 313 6.45 1.69 -20.88
C GLU A 313 5.05 2.30 -21.10
N GLN A 314 4.20 1.59 -21.82
CA GLN A 314 2.82 1.94 -22.08
C GLN A 314 1.95 1.68 -20.84
N PRO A 315 0.94 2.53 -20.58
CA PRO A 315 -0.09 2.23 -19.58
C PRO A 315 -0.92 1.00 -19.99
N ILE A 316 -1.43 0.28 -19.00
CA ILE A 316 -2.27 -0.90 -19.19
C ILE A 316 -3.71 -0.51 -18.90
N LEU A 317 -4.58 -0.59 -19.91
CA LEU A 317 -6.02 -0.45 -19.75
C LEU A 317 -6.61 -1.84 -19.46
N ALA A 318 -7.06 -2.09 -18.24
CA ALA A 318 -7.61 -3.38 -17.84
C ALA A 318 -9.14 -3.33 -17.85
N ILE A 319 -9.78 -4.06 -18.77
CA ILE A 319 -11.23 -4.01 -18.97
C ILE A 319 -11.83 -5.26 -18.34
N SER A 320 -12.81 -5.09 -17.44
CA SER A 320 -13.42 -6.18 -16.70
C SER A 320 -14.94 -6.06 -16.58
N PRO A 321 -15.70 -7.18 -16.67
CA PRO A 321 -17.11 -7.20 -16.32
C PRO A 321 -17.40 -7.21 -14.82
N LEU A 322 -16.36 -7.24 -13.98
CA LEU A 322 -16.48 -7.35 -12.53
C LEU A 322 -15.86 -6.11 -11.89
N ILE A 323 -16.68 -5.35 -11.16
CA ILE A 323 -16.22 -4.12 -10.50
C ILE A 323 -15.21 -4.45 -9.40
N GLU A 324 -15.39 -5.59 -8.73
CA GLU A 324 -14.50 -6.15 -7.71
C GLU A 324 -13.11 -6.39 -8.29
N THR A 325 -13.02 -6.92 -9.51
CA THR A 325 -11.74 -7.09 -10.20
C THR A 325 -11.08 -5.74 -10.51
N CYS A 326 -11.85 -4.75 -10.97
CA CYS A 326 -11.33 -3.41 -11.19
C CYS A 326 -10.75 -2.81 -9.90
N ARG A 327 -11.47 -2.97 -8.79
CA ARG A 327 -11.07 -2.53 -7.46
C ARG A 327 -9.78 -3.21 -6.98
N HIS A 328 -9.68 -4.53 -7.12
CA HIS A 328 -8.47 -5.28 -6.81
C HIS A 328 -7.26 -4.87 -7.68
N LEU A 329 -7.49 -4.47 -8.93
CA LEU A 329 -6.44 -4.03 -9.85
C LEU A 329 -5.95 -2.61 -9.58
N ALA A 330 -6.65 -1.81 -8.78
CA ALA A 330 -6.27 -0.43 -8.48
C ALA A 330 -4.88 -0.30 -7.81
N MET A 331 -4.43 -1.35 -7.11
CA MET A 331 -3.09 -1.41 -6.50
C MET A 331 -2.01 -1.99 -7.42
N SER A 332 -2.36 -2.41 -8.64
CA SER A 332 -1.40 -2.96 -9.60
C SER A 332 -0.74 -1.83 -10.37
N TRP A 333 0.59 -1.80 -10.40
CA TRP A 333 1.34 -0.73 -11.05
C TRP A 333 0.94 -0.53 -12.51
N GLY A 334 0.78 0.74 -12.92
CA GLY A 334 0.54 1.10 -14.32
C GLY A 334 -0.76 0.55 -14.92
N VAL A 335 -1.64 -0.03 -14.10
CA VAL A 335 -2.95 -0.53 -14.50
C VAL A 335 -4.01 0.52 -14.25
N TYR A 336 -4.82 0.78 -15.27
CA TYR A 336 -5.98 1.64 -15.24
C TYR A 336 -7.20 0.73 -15.48
N PRO A 337 -7.90 0.32 -14.41
CA PRO A 337 -9.02 -0.60 -14.53
C PRO A 337 -10.28 0.15 -14.97
N GLU A 338 -10.98 -0.41 -15.96
CA GLU A 338 -12.26 0.08 -16.46
C GLU A 338 -13.32 -1.03 -16.38
N TYR A 339 -14.46 -0.69 -15.78
CA TYR A 339 -15.59 -1.60 -15.67
C TYR A 339 -16.42 -1.55 -16.95
N CYS A 340 -16.68 -2.71 -17.55
CA CYS A 340 -17.51 -2.86 -18.73
C CYS A 340 -18.46 -4.04 -18.54
N ALA A 341 -19.74 -3.76 -18.30
CA ALA A 341 -20.74 -4.76 -18.01
C ALA A 341 -20.87 -5.82 -19.12
N GLU A 342 -21.14 -7.06 -18.75
CA GLU A 342 -21.15 -8.21 -19.67
C GLU A 342 -22.11 -8.06 -20.85
N GLY A 343 -23.29 -7.45 -20.66
CA GLY A 343 -24.23 -7.17 -21.74
C GLY A 343 -23.76 -6.11 -22.75
N VAL A 344 -22.64 -5.42 -22.46
CA VAL A 344 -22.00 -4.41 -23.32
C VAL A 344 -20.68 -4.94 -23.90
N LEU A 345 -20.18 -6.07 -23.38
CA LEU A 345 -18.97 -6.72 -23.88
C LEU A 345 -19.25 -7.41 -25.22
N ASP A 346 -19.00 -6.67 -26.29
CA ASP A 346 -18.86 -7.24 -27.63
C ASP A 346 -17.41 -7.69 -27.82
N THR A 347 -17.14 -8.98 -27.58
CA THR A 347 -15.82 -9.58 -27.77
C THR A 347 -15.41 -9.70 -29.24
N ASP A 348 -16.37 -9.57 -30.17
CA ASP A 348 -16.11 -9.67 -31.61
C ASP A 348 -15.59 -8.34 -32.17
N ASN A 349 -15.89 -7.20 -31.52
CA ASN A 349 -15.36 -5.91 -31.94
C ASN A 349 -14.98 -4.97 -30.77
N PHE A 350 -13.71 -5.05 -30.37
CA PHE A 350 -13.08 -4.15 -29.40
C PHE A 350 -13.27 -2.65 -29.72
N ARG A 351 -13.39 -2.25 -30.99
CA ARG A 351 -13.66 -0.84 -31.36
C ARG A 351 -15.08 -0.40 -31.02
N SER A 352 -16.06 -1.29 -31.16
CA SER A 352 -17.44 -1.03 -30.74
C SER A 352 -17.52 -0.87 -29.23
N MET A 353 -16.79 -1.70 -28.48
CA MET A 353 -16.70 -1.61 -27.02
C MET A 353 -16.12 -0.27 -26.54
N LEU A 354 -15.07 0.25 -27.19
CA LEU A 354 -14.52 1.58 -26.88
C LEU A 354 -15.48 2.74 -27.20
N ALA A 355 -16.45 2.54 -28.10
CA ALA A 355 -17.45 3.54 -28.45
C ALA A 355 -18.65 3.55 -27.48
N LEU A 356 -18.89 2.47 -26.75
CA LEU A 356 -19.96 2.31 -25.77
C LEU A 356 -19.54 2.88 -24.41
N ARG A 357 -19.84 4.16 -24.17
CA ARG A 357 -19.59 4.80 -22.86
C ARG A 357 -20.59 4.30 -21.80
N PRO A 358 -20.16 3.94 -20.57
CA PRO A 358 -21.02 4.05 -19.41
C PRO A 358 -21.27 5.55 -19.06
N PRO A 359 -22.41 5.90 -18.43
CA PRO A 359 -22.72 7.28 -18.06
C PRO A 359 -21.66 7.85 -17.10
N ARG A 360 -21.24 9.10 -17.37
CA ARG A 360 -20.19 9.81 -16.62
C ARG A 360 -20.45 9.78 -15.12
N LEU A 361 -19.37 9.61 -14.37
CA LEU A 361 -19.26 10.16 -13.03
C LEU A 361 -18.40 11.42 -13.07
N GLU A 362 -18.98 12.55 -12.65
CA GLU A 362 -18.25 13.81 -12.57
C GLU A 362 -17.33 13.78 -11.35
N LEU A 363 -16.02 13.73 -11.58
CA LEU A 363 -15.03 14.06 -10.56
C LEU A 363 -14.84 15.58 -10.54
N PRO A 364 -14.92 16.26 -9.39
CA PRO A 364 -14.68 17.70 -9.31
C PRO A 364 -13.22 18.00 -9.69
N CYS A 365 -13.06 18.92 -10.63
CA CYS A 365 -11.76 19.48 -11.00
C CYS A 365 -11.36 20.54 -9.95
N PRO A 366 -10.11 20.58 -9.47
CA PRO A 366 -9.65 21.70 -8.66
C PRO A 366 -9.77 23.00 -9.46
N ALA A 367 -10.35 24.03 -8.85
CA ALA A 367 -10.49 25.34 -9.47
C ALA A 367 -9.10 25.91 -9.81
N PRO A 368 -8.95 26.66 -10.91
CA PRO A 368 -7.74 27.42 -11.15
C PRO A 368 -7.55 28.41 -9.99
N THR A 369 -6.44 28.28 -9.28
CA THR A 369 -6.02 29.27 -8.29
C THR A 369 -5.87 30.61 -9.00
N GLN A 370 -6.58 31.62 -8.51
CA GLN A 370 -6.32 33.00 -8.89
C GLN A 370 -4.86 33.31 -8.51
N SER A 371 -4.07 33.69 -9.51
CA SER A 371 -2.75 34.28 -9.30
C SER A 371 -2.86 35.45 -8.31
N PRO A 372 -1.99 35.54 -7.29
CA PRO A 372 -1.96 36.71 -6.42
C PRO A 372 -1.60 37.95 -7.24
N PRO A 373 -2.03 39.17 -6.83
CA PRO A 373 -1.68 40.39 -7.54
C PRO A 373 -0.16 40.62 -7.51
N ASP A 374 0.37 41.14 -8.63
CA ASP A 374 1.79 41.40 -8.82
C ASP A 374 2.35 42.35 -7.74
N PRO A 375 3.53 42.06 -7.16
CA PRO A 375 4.26 43.04 -6.33
C PRO A 375 4.83 44.17 -7.20
N PRO A 376 5.07 45.37 -6.63
CA PRO A 376 5.47 46.54 -7.40
C PRO A 376 6.81 46.35 -8.13
N ALA A 377 6.86 46.89 -9.34
CA ALA A 377 7.91 46.70 -10.33
C ALA A 377 9.34 46.88 -9.81
N CYS A 378 10.17 45.85 -10.00
CA CYS A 378 11.63 45.95 -9.92
C CYS A 378 12.25 45.69 -11.31
N ARG A 379 13.20 46.55 -11.69
CA ARG A 379 13.78 46.73 -13.04
C ARG A 379 14.33 45.45 -13.71
N PRO A 380 14.38 45.39 -15.06
CA PRO A 380 14.68 44.16 -15.78
C PRO A 380 16.17 43.79 -15.72
N LYS A 381 16.47 42.53 -15.43
CA LYS A 381 17.76 41.90 -15.75
C LYS A 381 17.54 40.80 -16.78
N ARG A 382 18.48 40.76 -17.73
CA ARG A 382 18.52 40.02 -19.00
C ARG A 382 18.01 38.57 -18.91
N THR A 383 17.20 38.23 -19.90
CA THR A 383 16.76 36.89 -20.27
C THR A 383 17.91 36.01 -20.72
N THR A 384 18.07 34.85 -20.07
CA THR A 384 18.64 33.64 -20.68
C THR A 384 17.54 32.60 -20.69
N ASN A 385 17.22 32.07 -21.88
CA ASN A 385 16.17 31.07 -22.10
C ASN A 385 16.29 29.87 -21.13
N PRO A 386 15.18 29.35 -20.56
CA PRO A 386 15.22 28.07 -19.88
C PRO A 386 15.40 26.92 -20.90
N PRO A 387 16.04 25.80 -20.51
CA PRO A 387 16.20 24.64 -21.37
C PRO A 387 14.85 23.92 -21.62
N SER A 388 14.84 23.11 -22.68
CA SER A 388 13.70 22.39 -23.28
C SER A 388 12.82 21.59 -22.29
N PRO A 389 11.55 21.28 -22.66
CA PRO A 389 10.65 20.54 -21.78
C PRO A 389 11.13 19.09 -21.62
N PHE A 390 11.35 18.70 -20.37
CA PHE A 390 11.63 17.32 -19.95
C PHE A 390 10.43 16.40 -20.26
N PRO A 391 10.65 15.09 -20.48
CA PRO A 391 9.59 14.18 -20.90
C PRO A 391 8.46 14.10 -19.87
N VAL A 392 7.25 14.21 -20.39
CA VAL A 392 5.97 14.22 -19.69
C VAL A 392 5.69 12.84 -19.05
N GLY A 393 5.24 12.83 -17.80
CA GLY A 393 4.97 11.62 -17.01
C GLY A 393 3.93 10.68 -17.64
N ARG A 394 3.87 9.44 -17.16
CA ARG A 394 2.97 8.39 -17.68
C ARG A 394 1.48 8.73 -17.46
N ALA A 395 1.16 9.30 -16.30
CA ALA A 395 -0.17 9.82 -15.97
C ALA A 395 -0.58 10.99 -16.89
N ASP A 396 0.35 11.87 -17.25
CA ASP A 396 0.10 12.98 -18.18
C ASP A 396 -0.13 12.51 -19.63
N ARG A 397 0.47 11.38 -20.04
CA ARG A 397 0.18 10.75 -21.35
C ARG A 397 -1.26 10.22 -21.42
N LEU A 398 -1.81 9.76 -20.29
CA LEU A 398 -3.19 9.34 -20.16
C LEU A 398 -4.14 10.54 -19.96
N PHE A 399 -3.72 11.59 -19.26
CA PHE A 399 -4.43 12.87 -19.25
C PHE A 399 -4.50 13.48 -20.65
N ARG A 400 -3.48 13.32 -21.50
CA ARG A 400 -3.54 13.69 -22.93
C ARG A 400 -4.47 12.78 -23.74
N PHE A 401 -4.55 11.49 -23.43
CA PHE A 401 -5.54 10.58 -24.03
C PHE A 401 -6.98 10.92 -23.61
N ALA A 402 -7.19 11.25 -22.33
CA ALA A 402 -8.45 11.77 -21.82
C ALA A 402 -8.71 13.22 -22.30
N SER A 403 -7.68 14.01 -22.61
CA SER A 403 -7.78 15.37 -23.15
C SER A 403 -8.17 15.37 -24.62
N LEU A 404 -7.71 14.39 -25.40
CA LEU A 404 -8.20 14.13 -26.78
C LEU A 404 -9.69 13.77 -26.79
N LEU A 405 -10.24 13.31 -25.66
CA LEU A 405 -11.68 13.11 -25.44
C LEU A 405 -12.40 14.34 -24.84
N ARG A 406 -11.68 15.42 -24.46
CA ARG A 406 -12.18 16.63 -23.76
C ARG A 406 -12.34 17.88 -24.62
N GLU A 407 -11.88 17.94 -25.87
CA GLU A 407 -11.97 19.16 -26.70
C GLU A 407 -13.41 19.54 -27.16
N SER A 408 -14.44 19.10 -26.43
CA SER A 408 -15.84 19.43 -26.69
C SER A 408 -16.58 19.83 -25.39
N TRP A 409 -16.58 21.15 -25.14
CA TRP A 409 -17.56 21.97 -24.37
C TRP A 409 -17.45 22.04 -22.82
N GLY A 410 -17.72 23.26 -22.31
CA GLY A 410 -17.26 23.80 -21.01
C GLY A 410 -18.23 23.79 -19.81
N SER A 411 -18.01 24.76 -18.91
CA SER A 411 -17.96 24.74 -17.42
C SER A 411 -19.24 25.06 -16.61
N GLY A 412 -19.27 24.67 -15.32
CA GLY A 412 -20.20 25.15 -14.28
C GLY A 412 -19.86 24.68 -12.84
N SER A 413 -20.18 25.47 -11.81
CA SER A 413 -19.59 25.55 -10.44
C SER A 413 -20.52 25.16 -9.26
N LEU A 414 -19.97 24.73 -8.08
CA LEU A 414 -20.22 25.22 -6.68
C LEU A 414 -20.05 24.19 -5.52
N GLU A 415 -19.26 24.62 -4.51
CA GLU A 415 -19.15 24.45 -3.03
C GLU A 415 -19.54 23.19 -2.20
N SER A 416 -18.67 22.92 -1.19
CA SER A 416 -18.71 21.91 -0.10
C SER A 416 -18.72 22.59 1.29
N PRO A 417 -19.06 21.91 2.44
CA PRO A 417 -18.01 21.33 3.32
C PRO A 417 -18.45 20.20 4.31
N GLY A 418 -17.48 19.54 4.99
CA GLY A 418 -17.71 18.97 6.35
C GLY A 418 -16.88 17.74 6.77
N ARG A 419 -16.02 17.88 7.79
CA ARG A 419 -14.98 16.93 8.30
C ARG A 419 -15.45 15.97 9.41
N GLY A 420 -14.68 14.90 9.68
CA GLY A 420 -14.72 14.12 10.94
C GLY A 420 -13.73 12.93 11.01
N THR A 421 -13.14 12.67 12.18
CA THR A 421 -11.80 12.02 12.42
C THR A 421 -11.78 10.64 13.14
N ARG A 422 -10.67 9.88 12.94
CA ARG A 422 -9.89 8.93 13.83
C ARG A 422 -10.45 7.53 14.26
N ARG A 423 -9.65 6.46 14.06
CA ARG A 423 -8.87 5.69 15.09
C ARG A 423 -8.21 4.38 14.58
N ARG A 424 -7.22 3.90 15.35
CA ARG A 424 -6.29 2.74 15.20
C ARG A 424 -6.95 1.36 15.39
N GLY A 425 -6.46 0.36 14.65
CA GLY A 425 -6.70 -1.09 14.81
C GLY A 425 -5.67 -1.89 13.99
N GLY A 426 -5.47 -3.18 14.31
CA GLY A 426 -4.41 -4.05 13.75
C GLY A 426 -4.61 -4.55 12.32
N ILE A 427 -5.60 -4.00 11.62
CA ILE A 427 -5.90 -4.24 10.21
C ILE A 427 -5.95 -2.88 9.52
N ASP A 428 -5.07 -2.68 8.54
CA ASP A 428 -5.14 -1.52 7.67
C ASP A 428 -6.09 -1.82 6.50
N ILE A 429 -7.04 -0.92 6.27
CA ILE A 429 -8.10 -1.10 5.27
C ILE A 429 -7.79 -0.27 4.05
N TRP A 430 -7.90 -0.91 2.89
CA TRP A 430 -7.91 -0.23 1.61
C TRP A 430 -9.26 -0.48 0.95
N HIS A 431 -10.05 0.58 0.82
CA HIS A 431 -11.20 0.58 -0.07
C HIS A 431 -10.84 1.38 -1.31
N SER A 432 -10.88 0.72 -2.45
CA SER A 432 -10.73 1.44 -3.71
C SER A 432 -12.05 2.14 -4.00
N VAL A 433 -12.12 3.43 -3.70
CA VAL A 433 -13.29 4.24 -4.04
C VAL A 433 -13.23 4.52 -5.54
N ASN A 434 -13.74 3.59 -6.34
CA ASN A 434 -14.31 3.96 -7.63
C ASN A 434 -15.62 4.66 -7.31
N ILE A 435 -15.63 5.99 -7.35
CA ILE A 435 -16.85 6.75 -7.10
C ILE A 435 -17.87 6.25 -8.17
N HIS A 436 -18.90 5.53 -7.72
CA HIS A 436 -20.06 5.11 -8.50
C HIS A 436 -21.26 5.29 -7.59
N THR A 437 -21.84 6.49 -7.62
CA THR A 437 -23.07 6.82 -6.90
C THR A 437 -24.22 6.03 -7.52
N GLY A 438 -24.69 5.00 -6.79
CA GLY A 438 -25.86 4.23 -7.15
C GLY A 438 -27.12 5.09 -7.29
N GLN A 439 -27.92 4.78 -8.32
CA GLN A 439 -29.27 5.31 -8.50
C GLN A 439 -30.17 4.93 -7.32
N ARG A 440 -30.71 5.93 -6.61
CA ARG A 440 -31.87 5.73 -5.73
C ARG A 440 -33.11 5.47 -6.58
N ARG A 441 -33.74 4.30 -6.40
CA ARG A 441 -35.14 4.07 -6.79
C ARG A 441 -36.03 5.03 -6.00
N GLY A 442 -36.87 5.77 -6.72
CA GLY A 442 -37.76 6.79 -6.17
C GLY A 442 -38.82 6.21 -5.24
N MET A 443 -38.99 6.85 -4.09
CA MET A 443 -40.20 6.76 -3.28
C MET A 443 -40.99 8.05 -3.54
N THR A 444 -42.08 7.92 -4.27
CA THR A 444 -43.05 9.00 -4.52
C THR A 444 -43.76 9.34 -3.22
N LYS A 445 -43.63 10.61 -2.79
CA LYS A 445 -44.54 11.22 -1.82
C LYS A 445 -45.95 11.20 -2.39
N LYS A 446 -46.91 10.58 -1.69
CA LYS A 446 -48.32 10.94 -1.76
C LYS A 446 -48.64 11.75 -0.50
N GLU A 447 -48.99 13.01 -0.70
CA GLU A 447 -49.65 13.85 0.31
C GLU A 447 -51.15 13.54 0.36
N LYS A 448 -51.73 13.92 1.52
CA LYS A 448 -53.13 14.19 1.86
C LYS A 448 -53.90 13.07 2.57
N GLY A 449 -54.37 13.41 3.77
CA GLY A 449 -55.36 12.69 4.55
C GLY A 449 -54.89 12.45 5.97
#